data_AF-A0A838W913-F1
#
_entry.id   AF-A0A838W913-F1
#
_cell.length_a   1.000
_cell.length_b   1.000
_cell.length_c   1.000
_cell.angle_alpha   90.00
_cell.angle_beta   90.00
_cell.angle_gamma   90.00
#
_symmetry.space_group_name_H-M   'P 1'
#
loop_
_entity.id
_entity.type
_entity.pdbx_description
1 polymer ?
#
loop_
_entity_poly.entity_id
_entity_poly.type
_entity_poly.pdbx_seq_one_letter_code
_entity_poly.pdbx_strand_id
1 'polypeptide(L)'
;MQALLPAPNSEIIFQPVEDGAVLLHVAEEIYYGLNGVGARIWQGLPPAHDTLDALCAHMSAEYPEVPHESIRQDIVELLADLEVHGLVHPLPGGSSREDSALPTT
;
A
#
# COMPACT_ATOMS: atom_id res chain seq x y z
N MET A 1 -6.67 19.25 -1.02
CA MET A 1 -7.09 18.32 0.05
C MET A 1 -6.03 17.25 0.09
N GLN A 2 -5.28 17.13 1.19
CA GLN A 2 -4.18 16.17 1.28
C GLN A 2 -4.78 14.77 1.49
N ALA A 3 -4.43 13.81 0.62
CA ALA A 3 -4.83 12.42 0.80
C ALA A 3 -3.87 11.77 1.80
N LEU A 4 -4.41 11.26 2.90
CA LEU A 4 -3.65 10.50 3.88
C LEU A 4 -3.26 9.14 3.30
N LEU A 5 -2.15 8.57 3.75
CA LEU A 5 -1.73 7.22 3.36
C LEU A 5 -2.35 6.17 4.30
N PRO A 6 -2.76 5.00 3.76
CA PRO A 6 -3.19 3.88 4.60
C PRO A 6 -1.99 3.33 5.39
N ALA A 7 -2.26 2.82 6.59
CA ALA A 7 -1.24 2.24 7.44
C ALA A 7 -1.04 0.75 7.09
N PRO A 8 0.20 0.24 7.03
CA PRO A 8 0.45 -1.19 6.83
C PRO A 8 -0.17 -2.01 7.95
N ASN A 9 -0.77 -3.15 7.58
CA ASN A 9 -1.35 -4.06 8.56
C ASN A 9 -0.23 -4.75 9.37
N SER A 10 -0.39 -4.78 10.70
CA SER A 10 0.58 -5.39 11.62
C SER A 10 0.76 -6.90 11.42
N GLU A 11 -0.18 -7.55 10.74
CA GLU A 11 -0.11 -8.98 10.38
C GLU A 11 0.69 -9.24 9.09
N ILE A 12 1.25 -8.19 8.48
CA ILE A 12 2.09 -8.32 7.29
C ILE A 12 3.56 -8.25 7.68
N ILE A 13 4.29 -9.30 7.33
CA ILE A 13 5.75 -9.32 7.43
C ILE A 13 6.33 -8.88 6.10
N PHE A 14 7.01 -7.74 6.11
CA PHE A 14 7.80 -7.25 4.98
C PHE A 14 9.22 -7.81 5.01
N GLN A 15 9.65 -8.42 3.91
CA GLN A 15 11.01 -8.92 3.73
C GLN A 15 11.62 -8.38 2.42
N PRO A 16 12.63 -7.51 2.47
CA PRO A 16 13.31 -7.05 1.26
C PRO A 16 14.11 -8.18 0.61
N VAL A 17 14.12 -8.22 -0.72
CA VAL A 17 14.89 -9.16 -1.54
C VAL A 17 15.62 -8.40 -2.64
N GLU A 18 16.52 -9.07 -3.39
CA GLU A 18 17.38 -8.43 -4.39
C GLU A 18 16.60 -7.63 -5.45
N ASP A 19 15.45 -8.15 -5.89
CA ASP A 19 14.62 -7.54 -6.94
C ASP A 19 13.37 -6.78 -6.43
N GLY A 20 13.22 -6.62 -5.11
CA GLY A 20 12.03 -5.98 -4.53
C GLY A 20 11.75 -6.40 -3.09
N ALA A 21 10.53 -6.87 -2.82
CA ALA A 21 10.17 -7.36 -1.50
C ALA A 21 9.12 -8.47 -1.55
N VAL A 22 9.09 -9.28 -0.50
CA VAL A 22 8.03 -10.25 -0.23
C VAL A 22 7.24 -9.77 0.97
N LEU A 23 5.91 -9.75 0.82
CA LEU A 23 4.96 -9.53 1.90
C LEU A 23 4.34 -10.88 2.26
N LEU A 24 4.44 -11.26 3.54
CA LEU A 24 3.74 -12.43 4.06
C LEU A 24 2.59 -11.96 4.94
N HIS A 25 1.37 -12.32 4.55
CA HIS A 25 0.21 -12.18 5.41
C HIS A 25 0.16 -13.36 6.38
N VAL A 26 0.48 -13.14 7.66
CA VAL A 26 0.59 -14.26 8.61
C VAL A 26 -0.74 -14.89 8.99
N ALA A 27 -1.84 -14.13 8.91
CA ALA A 27 -3.17 -14.64 9.24
C ALA A 27 -3.76 -15.53 8.13
N GLU A 28 -3.58 -15.14 6.87
CA GLU A 28 -4.08 -15.88 5.70
C GLU A 28 -3.04 -16.85 5.11
N GLU A 29 -1.79 -16.81 5.59
CA GLU A 29 -0.66 -17.59 5.08
C GLU A 29 -0.38 -17.36 3.58
N ILE A 30 -0.72 -16.18 3.06
CA ILE A 30 -0.54 -15.78 1.65
C ILE A 30 0.75 -14.97 1.48
N TYR A 31 1.47 -15.25 0.40
CA TYR A 31 2.67 -14.53 0.00
C TYR A 31 2.38 -13.63 -1.20
N TYR A 32 2.75 -12.35 -1.08
CA TYR A 32 2.70 -11.39 -2.17
C TYR A 32 4.11 -10.92 -2.52
N GLY A 33 4.36 -10.71 -3.81
CA GLY A 33 5.59 -10.13 -4.30
C GLY A 33 5.38 -8.66 -4.67
N LEU A 34 6.30 -7.81 -4.23
CA LEU A 34 6.45 -6.44 -4.68
C LEU A 34 7.69 -6.35 -5.58
N ASN A 35 7.56 -5.61 -6.68
CA ASN A 35 8.72 -5.21 -7.48
C ASN A 35 9.56 -4.16 -6.71
N GLY A 36 10.73 -3.81 -7.25
CA GLY A 36 11.64 -2.82 -6.65
C GLY A 36 10.95 -1.50 -6.29
N VAL A 37 10.11 -0.96 -7.18
CA VAL A 37 9.40 0.30 -6.94
C VAL A 37 8.32 0.15 -5.87
N GLY A 38 7.54 -0.92 -5.91
CA GLY A 38 6.51 -1.21 -4.91
C GLY A 38 7.09 -1.41 -3.52
N ALA A 39 8.29 -2.01 -3.42
CA ALA A 39 9.01 -2.11 -2.16
C ALA A 39 9.42 -0.72 -1.61
N ARG A 40 9.81 0.22 -2.48
CA ARG A 40 10.09 1.62 -2.09
C ARG A 40 8.84 2.33 -1.61
N ILE A 41 7.74 2.18 -2.32
CA ILE A 41 6.45 2.75 -1.95
C ILE A 41 6.01 2.21 -0.59
N TRP A 42 6.12 0.90 -0.37
CA TRP A 42 5.82 0.26 0.91
C TRP A 42 6.66 0.82 2.07
N GLN A 43 7.97 1.01 1.85
CA GLN A 43 8.86 1.60 2.85
C GLN A 43 8.53 3.07 3.15
N GLY A 44 7.90 3.76 2.21
CA GLY A 44 7.42 5.14 2.35
C GLY A 44 6.07 5.27 3.04
N LEU A 45 5.36 4.16 3.32
CA LEU A 45 4.11 4.20 4.08
C LEU A 45 4.34 4.65 5.54
N PRO A 46 3.27 5.05 6.25
CA PRO A 46 3.37 5.42 7.66
C PRO A 46 4.14 4.35 8.47
N PRO A 47 5.09 4.76 9.32
CA PRO A 47 5.31 6.13 9.83
C PRO A 47 6.28 7.00 9.02
N ALA A 48 6.76 6.57 7.85
CA ALA A 48 7.75 7.35 7.08
C ALA A 48 7.14 8.62 6.45
N HIS A 49 5.98 8.46 5.80
CA HIS A 49 5.18 9.57 5.27
C HIS A 49 3.71 9.38 5.63
N ASP A 50 3.02 10.48 5.92
CA ASP A 50 1.60 10.47 6.30
C ASP A 50 0.68 10.80 5.11
N THR A 51 1.22 11.40 4.04
CA THR A 51 0.43 11.91 2.92
C THR A 51 0.96 11.45 1.58
N LEU A 52 0.03 11.26 0.64
CA LEU A 52 0.34 10.83 -0.73
C LEU A 52 1.26 11.83 -1.43
N ASP A 53 1.01 13.13 -1.26
CA ASP A 53 1.86 14.18 -1.84
C ASP A 53 3.32 14.10 -1.33
N ALA A 54 3.52 13.82 -0.03
CA ALA A 54 4.87 13.69 0.52
C ALA A 54 5.61 12.48 -0.06
N LEU A 55 4.91 11.35 -0.20
CA LEU A 55 5.45 10.14 -0.81
C LEU A 55 5.73 10.33 -2.31
N CYS A 56 4.82 10.99 -3.05
CA CYS A 56 5.02 11.31 -4.47
C CYS A 56 6.22 12.24 -4.67
N ALA A 57 6.39 13.24 -3.81
CA ALA A 57 7.53 14.15 -3.84
C ALA A 57 8.85 13.41 -3.53
N HIS A 58 8.84 12.50 -2.54
CA HIS A 58 9.99 11.66 -2.23
C HIS A 58 10.38 10.78 -3.43
N MET A 59 9.40 10.10 -4.04
CA MET A 59 9.64 9.22 -5.18
C MET A 59 10.06 9.98 -6.44
N SER A 60 9.52 11.18 -6.66
CA SER A 60 9.93 12.04 -7.78
C SER A 60 11.35 12.56 -7.61
N ALA A 61 11.85 12.67 -6.38
CA ALA A 61 13.25 13.01 -6.13
C ALA A 61 14.20 11.82 -6.36
N GLU A 62 13.74 10.60 -6.11
CA GLU A 62 14.51 9.37 -6.38
C GLU A 62 14.51 8.99 -7.87
N TYR A 63 13.40 9.26 -8.56
CA TYR A 63 13.19 8.97 -9.98
C TYR A 63 12.87 10.24 -10.80
N PRO A 64 13.80 11.20 -10.93
CA PRO A 64 13.58 12.47 -11.62
C PRO A 64 13.29 12.32 -13.13
N GLU A 65 13.61 11.18 -13.73
CA GLU A 65 13.33 10.84 -15.12
C GLU A 65 11.87 10.44 -15.37
N VAL A 66 11.12 10.09 -14.33
CA VAL A 66 9.72 9.65 -14.43
C VAL A 66 8.78 10.83 -14.20
N PRO A 67 7.71 10.99 -15.01
CA PRO A 67 6.71 12.03 -14.79
C PRO A 67 6.03 11.88 -13.42
N HIS A 68 5.89 13.00 -12.70
CA HIS A 68 5.20 13.03 -11.40
C HIS A 68 3.78 12.44 -11.46
N GLU A 69 3.05 12.65 -12.55
CA GLU A 69 1.71 12.07 -12.71
C GLU A 69 1.77 10.53 -12.77
N SER A 70 2.75 9.95 -13.48
CA SER A 70 2.93 8.49 -13.54
C SER A 70 3.28 7.93 -12.16
N ILE A 71 4.22 8.56 -11.44
CA ILE A 71 4.56 8.16 -10.06
C ILE A 71 3.32 8.18 -9.17
N ARG A 72 2.54 9.26 -9.24
CA ARG A 72 1.32 9.40 -8.45
C ARG A 72 0.30 8.32 -8.80
N GLN A 73 0.09 8.03 -10.09
CA GLN A 73 -0.82 6.97 -10.53
C GLN A 73 -0.36 5.60 -10.04
N ASP A 74 0.91 5.26 -10.22
CA ASP A 74 1.49 3.97 -9.80
C ASP A 74 1.36 3.76 -8.29
N ILE A 75 1.60 4.81 -7.48
CA ILE A 75 1.41 4.75 -6.03
C ILE A 75 -0.07 4.51 -5.69
N VAL A 76 -0.99 5.24 -6.32
CA VAL A 76 -2.43 5.09 -6.06
C VAL A 76 -2.94 3.70 -6.45
N GLU A 77 -2.50 3.17 -7.58
CA GLU A 77 -2.85 1.83 -8.06
C GLU A 77 -2.33 0.77 -7.09
N LEU A 78 -1.06 0.86 -6.69
CA LEU A 78 -0.48 -0.07 -5.72
C LEU A 78 -1.21 -0.01 -4.37
N LEU A 79 -1.50 1.18 -3.85
CA LEU A 79 -2.23 1.34 -2.60
C LEU A 79 -3.62 0.70 -2.65
N ALA A 80 -4.32 0.85 -3.78
CA ALA A 80 -5.63 0.23 -3.98
C ALA A 80 -5.53 -1.31 -3.99
N ASP A 81 -4.52 -1.88 -4.66
CA ASP A 81 -4.28 -3.32 -4.66
C ASP A 81 -3.93 -3.85 -3.27
N LEU A 82 -3.07 -3.14 -2.54
CA LEU A 82 -2.72 -3.49 -1.16
C LEU A 82 -3.95 -3.49 -0.24
N GLU A 83 -4.86 -2.53 -0.42
CA GLU A 83 -6.11 -2.43 0.35
C GLU A 83 -7.05 -3.59 0.01
N VAL A 84 -7.21 -3.92 -1.28
CA VAL A 84 -8.03 -5.05 -1.74
C VAL A 84 -7.53 -6.38 -1.19
N HIS A 85 -6.22 -6.52 -1.03
CA HIS A 85 -5.60 -7.71 -0.45
C HIS A 85 -5.46 -7.68 1.08
N GLY A 86 -5.99 -6.65 1.75
CA GLY A 86 -5.94 -6.54 3.22
C GLY A 86 -4.54 -6.30 3.81
N LEU A 87 -3.58 -5.91 2.96
CA LEU A 87 -2.18 -5.68 3.32
C LEU A 87 -1.97 -4.34 4.02
N VAL A 88 -2.85 -3.37 3.74
CA VAL A 88 -2.91 -2.08 4.42
C VAL A 88 -4.31 -1.87 4.98
N HIS A 89 -4.42 -1.15 6.09
CA HIS A 89 -5.70 -0.78 6.65
C HIS A 89 -6.30 0.39 5.87
N PRO A 90 -7.60 0.30 5.50
CA PRO A 90 -8.28 1.42 4.88
C PRO A 90 -8.21 2.63 5.81
N LEU A 91 -8.07 3.82 5.22
CA LEU A 91 -8.17 5.07 5.97
C LEU A 91 -9.47 5.05 6.79
N PRO A 92 -9.45 5.44 8.07
CA PRO A 92 -10.66 5.55 8.88
C PRO A 92 -11.57 6.62 8.26
N GLY A 93 -12.45 6.20 7.35
CA GLY A 93 -13.21 7.06 6.46
C GLY A 93 -13.80 6.33 5.24
N GLY A 94 -13.24 5.17 4.86
CA GLY A 94 -13.83 4.25 3.88
C GLY A 94 -14.85 3.34 4.56
N SER A 95 -16.12 3.62 4.35
CA SER A 95 -17.28 2.89 4.85
C SER A 95 -17.14 1.37 4.81
N SER A 96 -17.30 0.79 6.00
CA SER A 96 -17.90 -0.53 6.26
C SER A 96 -18.91 -0.89 5.16
N ARG A 97 -18.56 -1.79 4.24
CA ARG A 97 -19.58 -2.53 3.50
C ARG A 97 -19.86 -3.80 4.27
N GLU A 98 -20.88 -3.70 5.10
CA GLU A 98 -21.65 -4.76 5.75
C GLU A 98 -21.29 -6.19 5.29
N ASP A 99 -20.56 -6.85 6.18
CA ASP A 99 -20.82 -8.23 6.58
C ASP A 99 -22.33 -8.37 6.87
N SER A 100 -23.13 -8.62 5.84
CA SER A 100 -24.55 -8.91 5.98
C SER A 100 -25.09 -9.56 4.71
N ALA A 101 -24.98 -10.88 4.64
CA ALA A 101 -26.16 -11.76 4.57
C ALA A 101 -25.79 -13.17 4.08
N LEU A 102 -25.41 -14.06 5.01
CA LEU A 102 -25.93 -15.43 5.09
C LEU A 102 -25.87 -15.82 6.59
N PRO A 103 -26.94 -16.37 7.23
CA PRO A 103 -27.59 -17.61 6.77
C PRO A 103 -29.14 -17.73 6.98
N THR A 104 -29.67 -18.83 6.42
CA THR A 104 -30.87 -19.62 6.83
C THR A 104 -32.28 -19.11 6.51
N THR A 105 -32.92 -19.73 5.48
CA THR A 105 -34.02 -20.71 5.65
C THR A 105 -34.18 -21.56 4.39
#